data_AF-A0A9D6WFC1-F1
#
_entry.id   AF-A0A9D6WFC1-F1
#
_cell.length_a   1.000
_cell.length_b   1.000
_cell.length_c   1.000
_cell.angle_alpha   90.00
_cell.angle_beta   90.00
_cell.angle_gamma   90.00
#
_symmetry.space_group_name_H-M   'P 1'
#
loop_
_entity.id
_entity.type
_entity.pdbx_description
1 polymer ?
#
loop_
_entity_poly.entity_id
_entity_poly.type
_entity_poly.pdbx_seq_one_letter_code
_entity_poly.pdbx_strand_id
1 'polypeptide(L)'
;MNQYPLWRYLLVLVVTLVGAIYAAPNLFGTDPAIQISAQHSEPVDKLLQEKIEAALNAANIEPKRVELANNHLLFRFASDADRGLAMTKIGETIDGTKYTPALNLASATPEWLRWFGAKPMYMGLDLRGGVHFLMEVDTNAVLRQVEDLFMSELRTKLRDEKIRFRNVERATGGGLTLSFLNDQAKAQGVEIIKREFPNLDVSDTSGDFAIALTPKPEFLSEERKKAVKQNLTTLRTRINALGVAEPVIQQQGDSRIVVELPGIEDSATAKDLLGATATLEFHMVDVNADPTAAKEGKVAPTSKLYLERNGTPVVLQKHTLLTGKSIIDATSGMEQTTGRPAVFITLDGEGARTFARATRDQIGKPMAVVYIETKKGKVDEKVINVATIRDELGKRFQITGLGSTEEAHNLALLLRSGALAVPIDIIEERTIGPSLGQANIDRGLHSCVVGYMAVVIFMLFRYRTFGLIANLALALNVVLLVALLSMLQATLTLPGIAGILLTVGMAVDANVLINERIREELRNGNSPQQSINAGYERAFGTILDSNVTTFIAAIVLFSFGSGPVKGFAVVLSLGIGTSMFTAVTGTRAVVNLAYGRRRLTKLSV
;
A
#
# COMPACT_ATOMS: atom_id res chain seq x y z
N MET A 1 49.36 25.82 -2.07
CA MET A 1 48.25 26.35 -1.23
C MET A 1 47.05 25.47 -1.45
N ASN A 2 46.38 25.02 -0.39
CA ASN A 2 45.29 24.04 -0.47
C ASN A 2 44.05 24.68 -1.12
N GLN A 3 43.90 24.54 -2.43
CA GLN A 3 42.73 25.06 -3.15
C GLN A 3 41.68 23.96 -3.24
N TYR A 4 40.72 23.99 -2.33
CA TYR A 4 39.52 23.19 -2.45
C TYR A 4 38.74 23.70 -3.69
N PRO A 5 38.42 22.86 -4.69
CA PRO A 5 37.78 23.31 -5.91
C PRO A 5 36.45 24.02 -5.66
N LEU A 6 36.17 25.09 -6.43
CA LEU A 6 34.97 25.92 -6.25
C LEU A 6 33.67 25.11 -6.43
N TRP A 7 33.67 24.11 -7.31
CA TRP A 7 32.54 23.19 -7.50
C TRP A 7 32.20 22.39 -6.24
N ARG A 8 33.18 22.07 -5.38
CA ARG A 8 32.91 21.34 -4.12
C ARG A 8 32.23 22.22 -3.08
N TYR A 9 32.59 23.50 -3.02
CA TYR A 9 31.87 24.46 -2.17
C TYR A 9 30.43 24.65 -2.64
N LEU A 10 30.22 24.81 -3.96
CA LEU A 10 28.89 24.88 -4.54
C LEU A 10 28.08 23.62 -4.25
N LEU A 11 28.70 22.44 -4.35
CA LEU A 11 28.04 21.18 -4.04
C LEU A 11 27.58 21.12 -2.57
N VAL A 12 28.45 21.48 -1.61
CA VAL A 12 28.06 21.52 -0.19
C VAL A 12 26.93 22.54 0.06
N LEU A 13 27.01 23.72 -0.57
CA LEU A 13 25.97 24.74 -0.46
C LEU A 13 24.62 24.25 -0.99
N VAL A 14 24.60 23.69 -2.20
CA VAL A 14 23.38 23.17 -2.83
C VAL A 14 22.79 22.04 -2.00
N VAL A 15 23.60 21.05 -1.60
CA VAL A 15 23.12 19.93 -0.78
C VAL A 15 22.56 20.42 0.56
N THR A 16 23.18 21.42 1.19
CA THR A 16 22.69 22.02 2.44
C THR A 16 21.37 22.75 2.24
N LEU A 17 21.23 23.52 1.17
CA LEU A 17 20.03 24.30 0.88
C LEU A 17 18.85 23.39 0.53
N VAL A 18 19.08 22.39 -0.34
CA VAL A 18 18.08 21.35 -0.65
C VAL A 18 17.73 20.58 0.63
N GLY A 19 18.72 20.18 1.43
CA GLY A 19 18.52 19.53 2.70
C GLY A 19 17.62 20.32 3.66
N ALA A 20 17.90 21.61 3.83
CA ALA A 20 17.10 22.48 4.68
C ALA A 20 15.65 22.61 4.20
N ILE A 21 15.42 22.76 2.88
CA ILE A 21 14.08 22.84 2.31
C ILE A 21 13.29 21.55 2.56
N TYR A 22 13.88 20.39 2.29
CA TYR A 22 13.18 19.10 2.46
C TYR A 22 13.08 18.66 3.92
N ALA A 23 13.92 19.17 4.83
CA ALA A 23 13.80 18.91 6.26
C ALA A 23 12.78 19.83 6.95
N ALA A 24 12.59 21.06 6.47
CA ALA A 24 11.73 22.08 7.07
C ALA A 24 10.28 21.66 7.36
N PRO A 25 9.58 20.87 6.51
CA PRO A 25 8.22 20.38 6.81
C PRO A 25 8.07 19.71 8.18
N ASN A 26 9.11 19.05 8.67
CA ASN A 26 9.09 18.33 9.94
C ASN A 26 9.06 19.24 11.17
N LEU A 27 9.35 20.53 11.01
CA LEU A 27 9.30 21.51 12.10
C LEU A 27 7.86 21.98 12.42
N PHE A 28 6.93 21.79 11.48
CA PHE A 28 5.57 22.32 11.61
C PHE A 28 4.61 21.34 12.29
N GLY A 29 4.96 20.05 12.42
CA GLY A 29 4.12 19.04 13.06
C GLY A 29 2.84 18.70 12.29
N THR A 30 1.82 18.22 13.01
CA THR A 30 0.52 17.82 12.47
C THR A 30 -0.63 18.54 13.16
N ASP A 31 -1.61 18.98 12.39
CA ASP A 31 -2.88 19.53 12.88
C ASP A 31 -3.92 18.38 13.03
N PRO A 32 -4.66 18.30 14.15
CA PRO A 32 -5.85 17.47 14.26
C PRO A 32 -6.84 17.80 13.14
N ALA A 33 -7.31 16.80 12.41
CA ALA A 33 -8.16 17.01 11.24
C ALA A 33 -9.34 16.03 11.19
N ILE A 34 -10.39 16.43 10.49
CA ILE A 34 -11.50 15.56 10.07
C ILE A 34 -11.50 15.55 8.56
N GLN A 35 -11.35 14.37 8.00
CA GLN A 35 -11.48 14.14 6.57
C GLN A 35 -12.87 13.60 6.28
N ILE A 36 -13.53 14.21 5.31
CA ILE A 36 -14.82 13.77 4.82
C ILE A 36 -14.60 13.25 3.41
N SER A 37 -14.82 11.96 3.26
CA SER A 37 -14.68 11.26 1.99
C SER A 37 -16.08 10.88 1.50
N ALA A 38 -16.33 11.03 0.20
CA ALA A 38 -17.53 10.45 -0.39
C ALA A 38 -17.41 8.92 -0.43
N GLN A 39 -18.47 8.20 -0.08
CA GLN A 39 -18.55 6.74 -0.23
C GLN A 39 -18.73 6.31 -1.70
N HIS A 40 -18.92 7.26 -2.63
CA HIS A 40 -19.24 7.04 -4.05
C HIS A 40 -18.70 8.18 -4.94
N SER A 41 -19.14 8.24 -6.21
CA SER A 41 -18.87 9.36 -7.14
C SER A 41 -19.65 10.64 -6.82
N GLU A 42 -20.13 10.80 -5.57
CA GLU A 42 -20.73 12.06 -5.16
C GLU A 42 -19.65 13.13 -5.09
N PRO A 43 -19.93 14.32 -5.63
CA PRO A 43 -18.95 15.37 -5.65
C PRO A 43 -18.83 15.95 -4.25
N VAL A 44 -17.59 16.00 -3.77
CA VAL A 44 -17.23 16.72 -2.55
C VAL A 44 -16.96 18.16 -2.96
N ASP A 45 -18.02 18.97 -2.93
CA ASP A 45 -18.04 20.33 -3.49
C ASP A 45 -18.09 21.42 -2.41
N LYS A 46 -17.89 22.67 -2.86
CA LYS A 46 -18.05 23.87 -2.01
C LYS A 46 -19.42 23.98 -1.32
N LEU A 47 -20.48 23.46 -1.92
CA LEU A 47 -21.81 23.42 -1.27
C LEU A 47 -21.81 22.56 0.00
N LEU A 48 -21.12 21.42 -0.03
CA LEU A 48 -20.97 20.56 1.14
C LEU A 48 -20.08 21.24 2.19
N GLN A 49 -19.01 21.91 1.75
CA GLN A 49 -18.15 22.73 2.61
C GLN A 49 -18.99 23.77 3.37
N GLU A 50 -19.75 24.60 2.67
CA GLU A 50 -20.56 25.67 3.26
C GLU A 50 -21.61 25.13 4.23
N LYS A 51 -22.25 24.00 3.90
CA LYS A 51 -23.23 23.35 4.78
C LYS A 51 -22.59 22.92 6.11
N ILE A 52 -21.38 22.36 6.05
CA ILE A 52 -20.67 21.89 7.23
C ILE A 52 -20.11 23.08 8.03
N GLU A 53 -19.54 24.08 7.37
CA GLU A 53 -19.06 25.31 8.01
C GLU A 53 -20.20 26.03 8.74
N ALA A 54 -21.39 26.11 8.14
CA ALA A 54 -22.56 26.68 8.80
C ALA A 54 -22.95 25.90 10.07
N ALA A 55 -22.88 24.55 10.03
CA ALA A 55 -23.18 23.72 11.18
C ALA A 55 -22.12 23.82 12.29
N LEU A 56 -20.84 23.95 11.93
CA LEU A 56 -19.74 24.16 12.87
C LEU A 56 -19.80 25.55 13.52
N ASN A 57 -20.06 26.59 12.72
CA ASN A 57 -20.24 27.97 13.22
C ASN A 57 -21.44 28.08 14.16
N ALA A 58 -22.55 27.38 13.89
CA ALA A 58 -23.70 27.33 14.80
C ALA A 58 -23.36 26.68 16.16
N ALA A 59 -22.30 25.87 16.21
CA ALA A 59 -21.79 25.25 17.43
C ALA A 59 -20.61 26.03 18.07
N ASN A 60 -20.27 27.23 17.56
CA ASN A 60 -19.08 28.01 17.93
C ASN A 60 -17.75 27.25 17.77
N ILE A 61 -17.65 26.40 16.74
CA ILE A 61 -16.42 25.67 16.42
C ILE A 61 -15.84 26.26 15.13
N GLU A 62 -14.74 26.99 15.23
CA GLU A 62 -14.05 27.56 14.07
C GLU A 62 -12.93 26.62 13.59
N PRO A 63 -13.01 26.09 12.34
CA PRO A 63 -11.90 25.35 11.77
C PRO A 63 -10.72 26.29 11.49
N LYS A 64 -9.50 25.89 11.90
CA LYS A 64 -8.25 26.61 11.61
C LYS A 64 -8.02 26.77 10.10
N ARG A 65 -8.39 25.74 9.35
CA ARG A 65 -8.27 25.71 7.89
C ARG A 65 -9.17 24.65 7.29
N VAL A 66 -9.72 24.92 6.11
CA VAL A 66 -10.47 23.96 5.30
C VAL A 66 -9.77 23.81 3.96
N GLU A 67 -9.50 22.57 3.56
CA GLU A 67 -8.89 22.25 2.27
C GLU A 67 -9.80 21.29 1.49
N LEU A 68 -10.07 21.63 0.23
CA LEU A 68 -10.72 20.77 -0.74
C LEU A 68 -9.64 20.19 -1.65
N ALA A 69 -9.39 18.88 -1.56
CA ALA A 69 -8.38 18.22 -2.38
C ALA A 69 -8.86 16.82 -2.77
N ASN A 70 -8.60 16.38 -4.01
CA ASN A 70 -8.82 15.00 -4.47
C ASN A 70 -10.19 14.37 -4.08
N ASN A 71 -11.29 15.12 -4.22
CA ASN A 71 -12.65 14.70 -3.86
C ASN A 71 -12.82 14.29 -2.37
N HIS A 72 -12.06 14.92 -1.47
CA HIS A 72 -12.26 14.89 -0.03
C HIS A 72 -12.20 16.31 0.56
N LEU A 73 -12.90 16.50 1.67
CA LEU A 73 -12.94 17.75 2.42
C LEU A 73 -12.17 17.56 3.73
N LEU A 74 -11.19 18.42 3.99
CA LEU A 74 -10.33 18.32 5.15
C LEU A 74 -10.49 19.54 6.04
N PHE A 75 -11.11 19.36 7.20
CA PHE A 75 -11.22 20.37 8.24
C PHE A 75 -10.09 20.19 9.24
N ARG A 76 -9.35 21.27 9.54
CA ARG A 76 -8.29 21.27 10.55
C ARG A 76 -8.72 22.05 11.77
N PHE A 77 -8.35 21.57 12.94
CA PHE A 77 -8.71 22.13 14.22
C PHE A 77 -7.46 22.49 15.03
N ALA A 78 -7.61 23.40 15.98
CA ALA A 78 -6.53 23.81 16.87
C ALA A 78 -6.26 22.76 17.97
N SER A 79 -7.27 22.01 18.39
CA SER A 79 -7.18 21.03 19.46
C SER A 79 -7.96 19.74 19.16
N ASP A 80 -7.58 18.65 19.84
CA ASP A 80 -8.31 17.38 19.80
C ASP A 80 -9.71 17.48 20.42
N ALA A 81 -9.91 18.39 21.38
CA ALA A 81 -11.22 18.64 21.97
C ALA A 81 -12.19 19.25 20.94
N ASP A 82 -11.73 20.26 20.19
CA ASP A 82 -12.52 20.87 19.12
C ASP A 82 -12.80 19.88 17.99
N ARG A 83 -11.81 19.03 17.66
CA ARG A 83 -11.97 17.94 16.69
C ARG A 83 -13.04 16.94 17.13
N GLY A 84 -13.06 16.54 18.40
CA GLY A 84 -14.07 15.61 18.92
C GLY A 84 -15.49 16.17 18.81
N LEU A 85 -15.68 17.43 19.22
CA LEU A 85 -16.98 18.12 19.11
C LEU A 85 -17.41 18.32 17.65
N ALA A 86 -16.47 18.72 16.78
CA ALA A 86 -16.71 18.87 15.35
C ALA A 86 -17.12 17.54 14.70
N MET A 87 -16.51 16.42 15.08
CA MET A 87 -16.83 15.09 14.55
C MET A 87 -18.29 14.72 14.82
N THR A 88 -18.77 14.94 16.04
CA THR A 88 -20.17 14.70 16.39
C THR A 88 -21.10 15.57 15.55
N LYS A 89 -20.81 16.87 15.44
CA LYS A 89 -21.65 17.80 14.69
C LYS A 89 -21.68 17.53 13.19
N ILE A 90 -20.54 17.17 12.61
CA ILE A 90 -20.41 16.78 11.21
C ILE A 90 -21.24 15.52 10.96
N GLY A 91 -21.14 14.50 11.83
CA GLY A 91 -21.92 13.27 11.72
C GLY A 91 -23.44 13.49 11.75
N GLU A 92 -23.94 14.47 12.50
CA GLU A 92 -25.36 14.85 12.50
C GLU A 92 -25.80 15.59 11.22
N THR A 93 -24.87 16.26 10.54
CA THR A 93 -25.17 17.18 9.43
C THR A 93 -25.10 16.50 8.05
N ILE A 94 -24.23 15.49 7.94
CA ILE A 94 -24.00 14.76 6.69
C ILE A 94 -24.88 13.52 6.61
N ASP A 95 -25.24 13.15 5.39
CA ASP A 95 -25.92 11.89 5.13
C ASP A 95 -24.89 10.76 5.19
N GLY A 96 -24.97 9.92 6.22
CA GLY A 96 -24.06 8.81 6.45
C GLY A 96 -24.10 7.71 5.38
N THR A 97 -25.05 7.77 4.44
CA THR A 97 -25.08 6.91 3.25
C THR A 97 -24.24 7.43 2.08
N LYS A 98 -23.88 8.72 2.11
CA LYS A 98 -23.16 9.43 1.04
C LYS A 98 -21.75 9.81 1.43
N TYR A 99 -21.54 10.20 2.69
CA TYR A 99 -20.27 10.72 3.18
C TYR A 99 -19.82 10.00 4.46
N THR A 100 -18.54 9.64 4.53
CA THR A 100 -17.90 9.11 5.73
C THR A 100 -17.00 10.18 6.34
N PRO A 101 -17.28 10.66 7.56
CA PRO A 101 -16.33 11.45 8.32
C PRO A 101 -15.30 10.50 8.96
N ALA A 102 -14.03 10.86 8.88
CA ALA A 102 -12.93 10.11 9.46
C ALA A 102 -11.98 11.06 10.20
N LEU A 103 -11.53 10.60 11.36
CA LEU A 103 -10.50 11.27 12.14
C LEU A 103 -9.15 11.16 11.42
N ASN A 104 -8.45 12.27 11.23
CA ASN A 104 -7.18 12.32 10.52
C ASN A 104 -6.18 13.26 11.23
N LEU A 105 -4.90 13.15 10.90
CA LEU A 105 -3.83 14.08 11.28
C LEU A 105 -3.23 14.64 10.00
N ALA A 106 -3.45 15.93 9.75
CA ALA A 106 -2.97 16.59 8.55
C ALA A 106 -1.62 17.26 8.81
N SER A 107 -0.68 17.20 7.86
CA SER A 107 0.58 17.94 8.01
C SER A 107 0.32 19.45 8.08
N ALA A 108 0.88 20.13 9.08
CA ALA A 108 0.80 21.60 9.21
C ALA A 108 1.79 22.35 8.29
N THR A 109 2.44 21.66 7.35
CA THR A 109 3.44 22.24 6.43
C THR A 109 2.83 23.37 5.59
N PRO A 110 3.49 24.56 5.53
CA PRO A 110 3.08 25.69 4.69
C PRO A 110 2.96 25.33 3.20
N GLU A 111 2.06 26.01 2.47
CA GLU A 111 1.81 25.72 1.06
C GLU A 111 3.04 25.94 0.16
N TRP A 112 3.84 26.97 0.44
CA TRP A 112 5.04 27.25 -0.35
C TRP A 112 6.05 26.10 -0.30
N LEU A 113 6.16 25.38 0.83
CA LEU A 113 6.98 24.17 0.97
C LEU A 113 6.36 22.99 0.22
N ARG A 114 5.03 22.83 0.31
CA ARG A 114 4.30 21.76 -0.41
C ARG A 114 4.44 21.89 -1.93
N TRP A 115 4.49 23.12 -2.47
CA TRP A 115 4.67 23.34 -3.90
C TRP A 115 6.01 22.79 -4.43
N PHE A 116 7.07 22.82 -3.60
CA PHE A 116 8.35 22.16 -3.91
C PHE A 116 8.33 20.64 -3.72
N GLY A 117 7.16 20.05 -3.41
CA GLY A 117 7.04 18.64 -3.09
C GLY A 117 7.66 18.26 -1.75
N ALA A 118 7.97 19.24 -0.88
CA ALA A 118 8.53 18.98 0.44
C ALA A 118 7.40 18.50 1.37
N LYS A 119 7.42 17.20 1.67
CA LYS A 119 6.50 16.53 2.60
C LYS A 119 7.24 16.20 3.90
N PRO A 120 6.55 16.15 5.05
CA PRO A 120 7.18 15.65 6.27
C PRO A 120 7.55 14.16 6.12
N MET A 121 8.39 13.69 7.03
CA MET A 121 8.72 12.27 7.15
C MET A 121 7.47 11.46 7.48
N TYR A 122 7.41 10.28 6.86
CA TYR A 122 6.37 9.32 7.15
C TYR A 122 6.61 8.70 8.53
N MET A 123 5.60 8.62 9.41
CA MET A 123 5.75 8.02 10.74
C MET A 123 5.02 6.67 10.78
N GLY A 124 5.68 5.66 11.34
CA GLY A 124 5.13 4.32 11.48
C GLY A 124 4.10 4.21 12.61
N LEU A 125 3.48 3.03 12.70
CA LEU A 125 2.44 2.73 13.68
C LEU A 125 2.88 2.94 15.14
N ASP A 126 4.15 2.63 15.44
CA ASP A 126 4.74 2.80 16.77
C ASP A 126 4.75 4.26 17.26
N LEU A 127 4.63 5.21 16.32
CA LEU A 127 4.68 6.66 16.57
C LEU A 127 3.32 7.32 16.38
N ARG A 128 2.58 6.97 15.30
CA ARG A 128 1.23 7.54 15.02
C ARG A 128 0.10 6.83 15.78
N GLY A 129 0.32 5.63 16.28
CA GLY A 129 -0.74 4.72 16.70
C GLY A 129 -1.54 4.19 15.51
N GLY A 130 -2.31 3.12 15.75
CA GLY A 130 -3.17 2.49 14.77
C GLY A 130 -3.22 0.96 14.91
N VAL A 131 -3.63 0.27 13.85
CA VAL A 131 -3.71 -1.19 13.80
C VAL A 131 -2.78 -1.80 12.76
N HIS A 132 -2.16 -2.93 13.10
CA HIS A 132 -1.35 -3.78 12.24
C HIS A 132 -1.99 -5.16 12.14
N PHE A 133 -2.29 -5.59 10.92
CA PHE A 133 -2.77 -6.94 10.62
C PHE A 133 -1.76 -7.69 9.75
N LEU A 134 -1.45 -8.92 10.14
CA LEU A 134 -0.85 -9.91 9.26
C LEU A 134 -1.96 -10.85 8.78
N MET A 135 -2.22 -10.80 7.48
CA MET A 135 -3.25 -11.61 6.84
C MET A 135 -2.59 -12.72 6.01
N GLU A 136 -3.18 -13.90 5.98
CA GLU A 136 -2.73 -15.04 5.18
C GLU A 136 -3.84 -15.50 4.24
N VAL A 137 -3.49 -15.71 2.97
CA VAL A 137 -4.41 -16.26 1.96
C VAL A 137 -4.59 -17.76 2.21
N ASP A 138 -5.83 -18.25 2.27
CA ASP A 138 -6.13 -19.67 2.45
C ASP A 138 -5.63 -20.48 1.24
N THR A 139 -4.48 -21.13 1.40
CA THR A 139 -3.83 -21.94 0.37
C THR A 139 -4.65 -23.15 -0.05
N ASN A 140 -5.44 -23.71 0.87
CA ASN A 140 -6.33 -24.84 0.57
C ASN A 140 -7.53 -24.37 -0.26
N ALA A 141 -8.00 -23.14 -0.06
CA ALA A 141 -9.02 -22.56 -0.93
C ALA A 141 -8.48 -22.27 -2.33
N VAL A 142 -7.23 -21.79 -2.48
CA VAL A 142 -6.57 -21.66 -3.80
C VAL A 142 -6.51 -23.01 -4.51
N LEU A 143 -6.04 -24.06 -3.83
CA LEU A 143 -5.94 -25.39 -4.41
C LEU A 143 -7.32 -25.90 -4.88
N ARG A 144 -8.32 -25.79 -4.00
CA ARG A 144 -9.71 -26.17 -4.32
C ARG A 144 -10.26 -25.44 -5.54
N GLN A 145 -9.94 -24.16 -5.69
CA GLN A 145 -10.36 -23.37 -6.83
C GLN A 145 -9.66 -23.77 -8.13
N VAL A 146 -8.35 -24.03 -8.07
CA VAL A 146 -7.57 -24.52 -9.22
C VAL A 146 -8.09 -25.89 -9.68
N GLU A 147 -8.39 -26.77 -8.73
CA GLU A 147 -9.02 -28.07 -9.00
C GLU A 147 -10.38 -27.91 -9.68
N ASP A 148 -11.23 -27.00 -9.22
CA ASP A 148 -12.54 -26.72 -9.83
C ASP A 148 -12.41 -26.24 -11.27
N LEU A 149 -11.48 -25.32 -11.53
CA LEU A 149 -11.21 -24.82 -12.86
C LEU A 149 -10.77 -25.95 -13.80
N PHE A 150 -9.80 -26.77 -13.38
CA PHE A 150 -9.35 -27.91 -14.19
C PHE A 150 -10.45 -28.96 -14.38
N MET A 151 -11.29 -29.25 -13.37
CA MET A 151 -12.42 -30.16 -13.55
C MET A 151 -13.38 -29.68 -14.64
N SER A 152 -13.72 -28.39 -14.64
CA SER A 152 -14.60 -27.78 -15.65
C SER A 152 -13.98 -27.83 -17.05
N GLU A 153 -12.70 -27.46 -17.18
CA GLU A 153 -11.98 -27.48 -18.45
C GLU A 153 -11.79 -28.89 -19.00
N LEU A 154 -11.41 -29.86 -18.16
CA LEU A 154 -11.27 -31.27 -18.53
C LEU A 154 -12.59 -31.84 -19.03
N ARG A 155 -13.70 -31.63 -18.30
CA ARG A 155 -15.03 -32.09 -18.72
C ARG A 155 -15.46 -31.48 -20.05
N THR A 156 -15.09 -30.24 -20.30
CA THR A 156 -15.42 -29.53 -21.55
C THR A 156 -14.59 -30.11 -22.69
N LYS A 157 -13.27 -30.19 -22.53
CA LYS A 157 -12.34 -30.64 -23.57
C LYS A 157 -12.55 -32.11 -23.94
N LEU A 158 -12.77 -32.98 -22.95
CA LEU A 158 -13.05 -34.41 -23.20
C LEU A 158 -14.36 -34.61 -23.98
N ARG A 159 -15.38 -33.77 -23.71
CA ARG A 159 -16.64 -33.81 -24.48
C ARG A 159 -16.46 -33.31 -25.91
N ASP A 160 -15.70 -32.24 -26.10
CA ASP A 160 -15.44 -31.66 -27.43
C ASP A 160 -14.65 -32.63 -28.32
N GLU A 161 -13.69 -33.36 -27.75
CA GLU A 161 -12.92 -34.43 -28.41
C GLU A 161 -13.66 -35.78 -28.44
N LYS A 162 -14.91 -35.84 -27.96
CA LYS A 162 -15.77 -37.03 -27.90
C LYS A 162 -15.17 -38.22 -27.13
N ILE A 163 -14.30 -37.98 -26.16
CA ILE A 163 -13.74 -39.02 -25.29
C ILE A 163 -14.74 -39.39 -24.20
N ARG A 164 -14.99 -40.69 -24.06
CA ARG A 164 -15.93 -41.24 -23.09
C ARG A 164 -15.28 -41.35 -21.70
N PHE A 165 -15.69 -40.48 -20.77
CA PHE A 165 -15.31 -40.54 -19.36
C PHE A 165 -16.52 -40.83 -18.45
N ARG A 166 -16.28 -41.40 -17.27
CA ARG A 166 -17.32 -41.72 -16.27
C ARG A 166 -17.54 -40.54 -15.34
N ASN A 167 -16.49 -40.08 -14.66
CA ASN A 167 -16.56 -38.88 -13.81
C ASN A 167 -15.19 -38.21 -13.66
N VAL A 168 -15.22 -36.94 -13.24
CA VAL A 168 -14.08 -36.16 -12.76
C VAL A 168 -14.42 -35.70 -11.35
N GLU A 169 -13.67 -36.18 -10.36
CA GLU A 169 -13.89 -35.90 -8.94
C GLU A 169 -12.60 -35.41 -8.29
N ARG A 170 -12.70 -34.77 -7.11
CA ARG A 170 -11.51 -34.43 -6.32
C ARG A 170 -11.03 -35.65 -5.55
N ALA A 171 -9.72 -35.83 -5.50
CA ALA A 171 -9.10 -36.87 -4.70
C ALA A 171 -9.05 -36.46 -3.22
N THR A 172 -9.19 -37.42 -2.30
CA THR A 172 -9.19 -37.20 -0.85
C THR A 172 -7.86 -36.67 -0.30
N GLY A 173 -6.78 -36.76 -1.08
CA GLY A 173 -5.42 -36.28 -0.73
C GLY A 173 -4.96 -35.04 -1.50
N GLY A 174 -5.86 -34.37 -2.23
CA GLY A 174 -5.53 -33.28 -3.16
C GLY A 174 -5.27 -33.78 -4.58
N GLY A 175 -5.62 -32.95 -5.57
CA GLY A 175 -5.66 -33.33 -6.98
C GLY A 175 -7.03 -33.86 -7.42
N LEU A 176 -7.09 -34.34 -8.67
CA LEU A 176 -8.31 -34.83 -9.31
C LEU A 176 -8.16 -36.30 -9.69
N THR A 177 -9.26 -37.04 -9.59
CA THR A 177 -9.38 -38.39 -10.12
C THR A 177 -10.30 -38.36 -11.35
N LEU A 178 -9.76 -38.79 -12.49
CA LEU A 178 -10.51 -38.90 -13.74
C LEU A 178 -10.68 -40.38 -14.08
N SER A 179 -11.93 -40.85 -14.09
CA SER A 179 -12.26 -42.24 -14.44
C SER A 179 -12.80 -42.33 -15.86
N PHE A 180 -12.30 -43.29 -16.63
CA PHE A 180 -12.73 -43.55 -18.01
C PHE A 180 -13.67 -44.76 -18.09
N LEU A 181 -14.35 -44.90 -19.23
CA LEU A 181 -15.25 -46.03 -19.49
C LEU A 181 -14.52 -47.29 -19.94
N ASN A 182 -13.37 -47.15 -20.62
CA ASN A 182 -12.55 -48.25 -21.10
C ASN A 182 -11.08 -47.80 -21.26
N ASP A 183 -10.19 -48.76 -21.47
CA ASP A 183 -8.75 -48.52 -21.56
C ASP A 183 -8.35 -47.70 -22.81
N GLN A 184 -9.08 -47.87 -23.91
CA GLN A 184 -8.87 -47.07 -25.12
C GLN A 184 -9.16 -45.58 -24.89
N ALA A 185 -10.26 -45.25 -24.21
CA ALA A 185 -10.60 -43.87 -23.85
C ALA A 185 -9.61 -43.29 -22.83
N LYS A 186 -9.10 -44.12 -21.90
CA LYS A 186 -8.03 -43.72 -20.98
C LYS A 186 -6.76 -43.34 -21.73
N ALA A 187 -6.29 -44.17 -22.66
CA ALA A 187 -5.09 -43.89 -23.45
C ALA A 187 -5.23 -42.58 -24.26
N GLN A 188 -6.35 -42.40 -24.96
CA GLN A 188 -6.64 -41.17 -25.72
C GLN A 188 -6.76 -39.94 -24.81
N GLY A 189 -7.42 -40.10 -23.65
CA GLY A 189 -7.56 -39.03 -22.66
C GLY A 189 -6.22 -38.58 -22.08
N VAL A 190 -5.33 -39.52 -21.73
CA VAL A 190 -4.00 -39.22 -21.21
C VAL A 190 -3.15 -38.44 -22.21
N GLU A 191 -3.17 -38.79 -23.49
CA GLU A 191 -2.44 -38.05 -24.53
C GLU A 191 -2.94 -36.60 -24.66
N ILE A 192 -4.27 -36.41 -24.70
CA ILE A 192 -4.87 -35.08 -24.80
C ILE A 192 -4.58 -34.25 -23.54
N ILE A 193 -4.66 -34.85 -22.36
CA ILE A 193 -4.38 -34.13 -21.11
C ILE A 193 -2.93 -33.69 -21.04
N LYS A 194 -1.98 -34.56 -21.38
CA LYS A 194 -0.55 -34.20 -21.40
C LYS A 194 -0.24 -33.09 -22.40
N ARG A 195 -0.97 -33.02 -23.52
CA ARG A 195 -0.78 -32.00 -24.56
C ARG A 195 -1.41 -30.65 -24.20
N GLU A 196 -2.66 -30.67 -23.73
CA GLU A 196 -3.46 -29.46 -23.52
C GLU A 196 -3.34 -28.89 -22.09
N PHE A 197 -2.97 -29.71 -21.12
CA PHE A 197 -2.84 -29.34 -19.70
C PHE A 197 -1.44 -29.63 -19.17
N PRO A 198 -0.39 -28.95 -19.65
CA PRO A 198 1.00 -29.19 -19.25
C PRO A 198 1.28 -28.90 -17.76
N ASN A 199 0.35 -28.23 -17.07
CA ASN A 199 0.43 -27.87 -15.66
C ASN A 199 -0.13 -28.96 -14.71
N LEU A 200 -0.62 -30.07 -15.26
CA LEU A 200 -1.06 -31.24 -14.50
C LEU A 200 -0.05 -32.37 -14.65
N ASP A 201 0.35 -32.97 -13.53
CA ASP A 201 1.04 -34.25 -13.50
C ASP A 201 0.02 -35.37 -13.56
N VAL A 202 0.26 -36.33 -14.45
CA VAL A 202 -0.62 -37.48 -14.68
C VAL A 202 0.04 -38.72 -14.10
N SER A 203 -0.60 -39.33 -13.09
CA SER A 203 -0.21 -40.62 -12.54
C SER A 203 -1.32 -41.65 -12.74
N ASP A 204 -0.92 -42.90 -12.99
CA ASP A 204 -1.88 -43.98 -13.16
C ASP A 204 -2.38 -44.45 -11.79
N THR A 205 -3.68 -44.70 -11.67
CA THR A 205 -4.27 -45.28 -10.46
C THR A 205 -4.47 -46.78 -10.67
N SER A 206 -3.87 -47.58 -9.80
CA SER A 206 -3.92 -49.04 -9.88
C SER A 206 -5.37 -49.55 -9.82
N GLY A 207 -5.87 -50.11 -10.94
CA GLY A 207 -7.01 -51.02 -10.96
C GLY A 207 -8.34 -50.54 -11.56
N ASP A 208 -8.51 -49.26 -11.93
CA ASP A 208 -9.88 -48.73 -12.16
C ASP A 208 -10.06 -47.79 -13.38
N PHE A 209 -9.45 -48.09 -14.54
CA PHE A 209 -9.49 -47.21 -15.75
C PHE A 209 -9.38 -45.71 -15.42
N ALA A 210 -8.61 -45.38 -14.38
CA ALA A 210 -8.60 -44.08 -13.74
C ALA A 210 -7.19 -43.53 -13.70
N ILE A 211 -7.09 -42.21 -13.72
CA ILE A 211 -5.85 -41.49 -13.57
C ILE A 211 -5.99 -40.46 -12.46
N ALA A 212 -4.91 -40.25 -11.73
CA ALA A 212 -4.77 -39.15 -10.80
C ALA A 212 -4.07 -37.99 -11.51
N LEU A 213 -4.61 -36.79 -11.33
CA LEU A 213 -4.15 -35.54 -11.93
C LEU A 213 -3.82 -34.57 -10.80
N THR A 214 -2.54 -34.22 -10.67
CA THR A 214 -2.09 -33.31 -9.60
C THR A 214 -1.56 -32.02 -10.21
N PRO A 215 -2.03 -30.83 -9.80
CA PRO A 215 -1.43 -29.57 -10.24
C PRO A 215 0.04 -29.48 -9.84
N LYS A 216 0.89 -29.06 -10.77
CA LYS A 216 2.33 -28.90 -10.53
C LYS A 216 2.60 -27.87 -9.42
N PRO A 217 3.62 -28.08 -8.56
CA PRO A 217 3.98 -27.14 -7.50
C PRO A 217 4.31 -25.73 -8.00
N GLU A 218 4.95 -25.61 -9.16
CA GLU A 218 5.31 -24.33 -9.77
C GLU A 218 4.06 -23.55 -10.18
N PHE A 219 3.09 -24.23 -10.80
CA PHE A 219 1.81 -23.65 -11.18
C PHE A 219 1.02 -23.19 -9.95
N LEU A 220 0.95 -24.01 -8.89
CA LEU A 220 0.30 -23.64 -7.64
C LEU A 220 0.98 -22.47 -6.92
N SER A 221 2.30 -22.32 -7.04
CA SER A 221 3.02 -21.15 -6.50
C SER A 221 2.62 -19.87 -7.24
N GLU A 222 2.55 -19.91 -8.56
CA GLU A 222 2.13 -18.77 -9.37
C GLU A 222 0.65 -18.40 -9.14
N GLU A 223 -0.25 -19.38 -9.02
CA GLU A 223 -1.65 -19.12 -8.66
C GLU A 223 -1.81 -18.53 -7.26
N ARG A 224 -0.99 -18.96 -6.28
CA ARG A 224 -0.94 -18.33 -4.95
C ARG A 224 -0.49 -16.87 -5.02
N LYS A 225 0.57 -16.56 -5.77
CA LYS A 225 1.02 -15.17 -5.97
C LYS A 225 -0.04 -14.31 -6.65
N LYS A 226 -0.76 -14.86 -7.65
CA LYS A 226 -1.88 -14.18 -8.29
C LYS A 226 -3.01 -13.89 -7.29
N ALA A 227 -3.38 -14.87 -6.45
CA ALA A 227 -4.38 -14.70 -5.41
C ALA A 227 -3.98 -13.59 -4.41
N VAL A 228 -2.73 -13.58 -3.94
CA VAL A 228 -2.20 -12.51 -3.07
C VAL A 228 -2.29 -11.15 -3.75
N LYS A 229 -1.85 -11.03 -5.01
CA LYS A 229 -1.90 -9.76 -5.77
C LYS A 229 -3.33 -9.27 -5.99
N GLN A 230 -4.26 -10.19 -6.20
CA GLN A 230 -5.67 -9.85 -6.36
C GLN A 230 -6.27 -9.36 -5.04
N ASN A 231 -6.02 -10.07 -3.92
CA ASN A 231 -6.43 -9.65 -2.59
C ASN A 231 -5.80 -8.32 -2.16
N LEU A 232 -4.55 -8.05 -2.54
CA LEU A 232 -3.90 -6.75 -2.32
C LEU A 232 -4.68 -5.60 -2.95
N THR A 233 -5.22 -5.82 -4.15
CA THR A 233 -6.04 -4.83 -4.87
C THR A 233 -7.38 -4.62 -4.18
N THR A 234 -8.03 -5.70 -3.74
CA THR A 234 -9.28 -5.63 -2.97
C THR A 234 -9.10 -4.88 -1.65
N LEU A 235 -8.03 -5.20 -0.91
CA LEU A 235 -7.70 -4.55 0.37
C LEU A 235 -7.43 -3.06 0.17
N ARG A 236 -6.71 -2.66 -0.90
CA ARG A 236 -6.51 -1.23 -1.24
C ARG A 236 -7.83 -0.49 -1.38
N THR A 237 -8.77 -1.03 -2.16
CA THR A 237 -10.08 -0.40 -2.37
C THR A 237 -10.87 -0.29 -1.07
N ARG A 238 -10.86 -1.33 -0.24
CA ARG A 238 -11.54 -1.33 1.07
C ARG A 238 -10.95 -0.33 2.04
N ILE A 239 -9.64 -0.20 2.06
CA ILE A 239 -8.95 0.72 2.96
C ILE A 239 -9.14 2.18 2.49
N ASN A 240 -9.24 2.42 1.19
CA ASN A 240 -9.64 3.73 0.70
C ASN A 240 -11.07 4.09 1.16
N ALA A 241 -11.99 3.12 1.19
CA ALA A 241 -13.36 3.32 1.68
C ALA A 241 -13.42 3.60 3.20
N LEU A 242 -12.45 3.08 3.96
CA LEU A 242 -12.26 3.42 5.37
C LEU A 242 -11.84 4.89 5.59
N GLY A 243 -11.43 5.60 4.53
CA GLY A 243 -10.99 7.00 4.64
C GLY A 243 -9.66 7.17 5.37
N VAL A 244 -8.87 6.09 5.48
CA VAL A 244 -7.57 6.10 6.17
C VAL A 244 -6.56 6.84 5.32
N ALA A 245 -5.92 7.84 5.91
CA ALA A 245 -4.82 8.51 5.27
C ALA A 245 -3.59 7.59 5.28
N GLU A 246 -3.06 7.32 4.08
CA GLU A 246 -1.73 6.72 3.90
C GLU A 246 -1.58 5.26 4.42
N PRO A 247 -2.46 4.30 4.06
CA PRO A 247 -2.30 2.92 4.51
C PRO A 247 -1.07 2.25 3.92
N VAL A 248 -0.38 1.43 4.71
CA VAL A 248 0.74 0.61 4.23
C VAL A 248 0.24 -0.81 3.99
N ILE A 249 0.23 -1.23 2.73
CA ILE A 249 -0.23 -2.55 2.33
C ILE A 249 0.87 -3.21 1.50
N GLN A 250 1.48 -4.24 2.06
CA GLN A 250 2.65 -4.89 1.49
C GLN A 250 2.51 -6.41 1.52
N GLN A 251 2.99 -7.08 0.49
CA GLN A 251 3.11 -8.53 0.49
C GLN A 251 4.30 -8.95 1.37
N GLN A 252 4.08 -9.96 2.23
CA GLN A 252 5.11 -10.58 3.05
C GLN A 252 5.24 -12.07 2.67
N GLY A 253 6.33 -12.44 2.00
CA GLY A 253 6.51 -13.79 1.48
C GLY A 253 5.51 -14.14 0.38
N ASP A 254 5.16 -15.43 0.24
CA ASP A 254 4.35 -15.93 -0.89
C ASP A 254 2.84 -15.96 -0.64
N SER A 255 2.40 -15.94 0.62
CA SER A 255 0.98 -16.12 1.01
C SER A 255 0.43 -15.03 1.93
N ARG A 256 1.26 -14.09 2.42
CA ARG A 256 0.86 -13.15 3.47
C ARG A 256 0.85 -11.70 3.00
N ILE A 257 0.00 -10.92 3.64
CA ILE A 257 -0.20 -9.50 3.39
C ILE A 257 -0.14 -8.78 4.73
N VAL A 258 0.76 -7.79 4.85
CA VAL A 258 0.83 -6.86 5.97
C VAL A 258 -0.02 -5.65 5.64
N VAL A 259 -0.89 -5.29 6.58
CA VAL A 259 -1.77 -4.11 6.50
C VAL A 259 -1.53 -3.26 7.75
N GLU A 260 -1.06 -2.04 7.56
CA GLU A 260 -0.93 -1.04 8.64
C GLU A 260 -1.88 0.12 8.37
N LEU A 261 -2.76 0.38 9.32
CA LEU A 261 -3.76 1.45 9.26
C LEU A 261 -3.47 2.46 10.38
N PRO A 262 -2.68 3.50 10.10
CA PRO A 262 -2.35 4.52 11.08
C PRO A 262 -3.60 5.32 11.48
N GLY A 263 -3.69 5.70 12.75
CA GLY A 263 -4.79 6.53 13.26
C GLY A 263 -6.13 5.83 13.45
N ILE A 264 -6.25 4.53 13.11
CA ILE A 264 -7.44 3.75 13.48
C ILE A 264 -7.29 3.23 14.92
N GLU A 265 -8.20 3.63 15.79
CA GLU A 265 -8.24 3.14 17.18
C GLU A 265 -9.03 1.84 17.33
N ASP A 266 -10.12 1.68 16.57
CA ASP A 266 -10.98 0.52 16.66
C ASP A 266 -10.60 -0.58 15.65
N SER A 267 -9.81 -1.54 16.15
CA SER A 267 -9.44 -2.74 15.40
C SER A 267 -10.65 -3.59 14.98
N ALA A 268 -11.72 -3.63 15.78
CA ALA A 268 -12.89 -4.42 15.45
C ALA A 268 -13.55 -3.92 14.18
N THR A 269 -13.72 -2.60 14.05
CA THR A 269 -14.27 -1.96 12.84
C THR A 269 -13.38 -2.18 11.61
N ALA A 270 -12.05 -2.08 11.77
CA ALA A 270 -11.12 -2.34 10.68
C ALA A 270 -11.18 -3.81 10.23
N LYS A 271 -11.08 -4.76 11.16
CA LYS A 271 -11.18 -6.20 10.92
C LYS A 271 -12.46 -6.57 10.18
N ASP A 272 -13.55 -5.97 10.60
CA ASP A 272 -14.87 -6.13 10.04
C ASP A 272 -14.97 -5.71 8.56
N LEU A 273 -14.21 -4.70 8.16
CA LEU A 273 -14.19 -4.20 6.78
C LEU A 273 -13.15 -4.94 5.93
N LEU A 274 -12.02 -5.33 6.51
CA LEU A 274 -10.98 -6.07 5.80
C LEU A 274 -11.36 -7.53 5.55
N GLY A 275 -12.05 -8.17 6.51
CA GLY A 275 -12.43 -9.59 6.46
C GLY A 275 -13.71 -9.91 5.68
N ALA A 276 -14.37 -8.92 5.07
CA ALA A 276 -15.54 -9.17 4.25
C ALA A 276 -15.18 -10.01 3.00
N THR A 277 -16.10 -10.80 2.46
CA THR A 277 -15.91 -11.46 1.16
C THR A 277 -16.81 -10.80 0.12
N ALA A 278 -16.26 -10.54 -1.06
CA ALA A 278 -16.95 -9.89 -2.14
C ALA A 278 -17.16 -10.88 -3.29
N THR A 279 -18.41 -11.06 -3.70
CA THR A 279 -18.80 -11.87 -4.85
C THR A 279 -19.62 -11.05 -5.82
N LEU A 280 -19.73 -11.55 -7.05
CA LEU A 280 -20.50 -10.92 -8.11
C LEU A 280 -21.57 -11.87 -8.62
N GLU A 281 -22.74 -11.33 -8.92
CA GLU A 281 -23.86 -12.07 -9.48
C GLU A 281 -24.50 -11.29 -10.63
N PHE A 282 -24.88 -12.01 -11.69
CA PHE A 282 -25.57 -11.46 -12.85
C PHE A 282 -27.04 -11.85 -12.77
N HIS A 283 -27.94 -10.86 -12.85
CA HIS A 283 -29.37 -11.07 -12.76
C HIS A 283 -30.09 -10.40 -13.93
N MET A 284 -31.22 -10.96 -14.36
CA MET A 284 -32.14 -10.26 -15.27
C MET A 284 -32.87 -9.15 -14.52
N VAL A 285 -33.06 -8.02 -15.19
CA VAL A 285 -33.97 -6.97 -14.70
C VAL A 285 -35.41 -7.40 -14.95
N ASP A 286 -36.26 -7.23 -13.95
CA ASP A 286 -37.70 -7.48 -14.06
C ASP A 286 -38.41 -6.25 -14.62
N VAL A 287 -38.52 -6.20 -15.95
CA VAL A 287 -39.14 -5.07 -16.68
C VAL A 287 -40.63 -4.90 -16.42
N ASN A 288 -41.30 -5.92 -15.88
CA ASN A 288 -42.74 -5.87 -15.60
C ASN A 288 -43.05 -5.38 -14.17
N ALA A 289 -42.02 -5.27 -13.32
CA ALA A 289 -42.17 -4.82 -11.95
C ALA A 289 -42.07 -3.29 -11.88
N ASP A 290 -42.98 -2.67 -11.12
CA ASP A 290 -42.93 -1.24 -10.84
C ASP A 290 -41.94 -0.96 -9.69
N PRO A 291 -40.84 -0.20 -9.93
CA PRO A 291 -39.87 0.13 -8.90
C PRO A 291 -40.43 0.95 -7.74
N THR A 292 -41.52 1.69 -7.95
CA THR A 292 -42.17 2.50 -6.91
C THR A 292 -43.02 1.64 -5.99
N ALA A 293 -43.82 0.71 -6.53
CA ALA A 293 -44.55 -0.29 -5.75
C ALA A 293 -43.61 -1.28 -5.04
N ALA A 294 -42.42 -1.55 -5.61
CA ALA A 294 -41.40 -2.38 -4.99
C ALA A 294 -40.82 -1.76 -3.71
N LYS A 295 -40.71 -0.42 -3.62
CA LYS A 295 -40.31 0.29 -2.39
C LYS A 295 -41.32 0.13 -1.26
N GLU A 296 -42.60 -0.06 -1.59
CA GLU A 296 -43.67 -0.36 -0.63
C GLU A 296 -43.74 -1.85 -0.25
N GLY A 297 -42.79 -2.67 -0.72
CA GLY A 297 -42.71 -4.10 -0.40
C GLY A 297 -43.58 -5.01 -1.29
N LYS A 298 -44.25 -4.47 -2.31
CA LYS A 298 -45.05 -5.25 -3.28
C LYS A 298 -44.17 -5.74 -4.42
N VAL A 299 -43.32 -6.74 -4.14
CA VAL A 299 -42.45 -7.39 -5.14
C VAL A 299 -42.93 -8.82 -5.38
N ALA A 300 -42.94 -9.27 -6.63
CA ALA A 300 -43.26 -10.65 -6.97
C ALA A 300 -42.34 -11.63 -6.21
N PRO A 301 -42.80 -12.84 -5.85
CA PRO A 301 -41.98 -13.81 -5.11
C PRO A 301 -40.66 -14.19 -5.81
N THR A 302 -40.62 -14.10 -7.15
CA THR A 302 -39.48 -14.38 -8.01
C THR A 302 -38.51 -13.20 -8.16
N SER A 303 -38.84 -12.03 -7.61
CA SER A 303 -38.10 -10.80 -7.82
C SER A 303 -37.67 -10.20 -6.49
N LYS A 304 -36.61 -9.40 -6.50
CA LYS A 304 -36.07 -8.70 -5.33
C LYS A 304 -35.70 -7.28 -5.74
N LEU A 305 -35.99 -6.33 -4.86
CA LEU A 305 -35.58 -4.95 -5.04
C LEU A 305 -34.11 -4.80 -4.66
N TYR A 306 -33.33 -4.21 -5.56
CA TYR A 306 -31.96 -3.80 -5.32
C TYR A 306 -31.84 -2.29 -5.50
N LEU A 307 -30.74 -1.72 -5.02
CA LEU A 307 -30.39 -0.32 -5.22
C LEU A 307 -29.13 -0.22 -6.08
N GLU A 308 -29.18 0.65 -7.09
CA GLU A 308 -27.98 1.10 -7.79
C GLU A 308 -27.11 2.00 -6.91
N ARG A 309 -25.87 2.24 -7.35
CA ARG A 309 -24.90 3.12 -6.68
C ARG A 309 -25.42 4.54 -6.41
N ASN A 310 -26.35 5.03 -7.23
CA ASN A 310 -26.97 6.36 -7.12
C ASN A 310 -28.29 6.34 -6.30
N GLY A 311 -28.65 5.21 -5.68
CA GLY A 311 -29.89 5.03 -4.92
C GLY A 311 -31.13 4.77 -5.79
N THR A 312 -30.97 4.60 -7.11
CA THR A 312 -32.08 4.24 -8.00
C THR A 312 -32.55 2.82 -7.70
N PRO A 313 -33.86 2.61 -7.45
CA PRO A 313 -34.41 1.27 -7.25
C PRO A 313 -34.41 0.49 -8.57
N VAL A 314 -33.88 -0.74 -8.55
CA VAL A 314 -33.95 -1.67 -9.68
C VAL A 314 -34.47 -3.00 -9.19
N VAL A 315 -35.53 -3.50 -9.83
CA VAL A 315 -36.09 -4.80 -9.50
C VAL A 315 -35.42 -5.86 -10.37
N LEU A 316 -34.80 -6.85 -9.72
CA LEU A 316 -34.11 -7.95 -10.39
C LEU A 316 -34.80 -9.27 -10.09
N GLN A 317 -34.69 -10.20 -11.02
CA GLN A 317 -35.10 -11.59 -10.79
C GLN A 317 -34.14 -12.25 -9.79
N LYS A 318 -34.67 -12.99 -8.83
CA LYS A 318 -33.88 -13.72 -7.81
C LYS A 318 -32.98 -14.80 -8.41
N HIS A 319 -33.31 -15.29 -9.61
CA HIS A 319 -32.50 -16.30 -10.28
C HIS A 319 -31.21 -15.68 -10.84
N THR A 320 -30.07 -16.18 -10.37
CA THR A 320 -28.74 -15.77 -10.82
C THR A 320 -28.38 -16.46 -12.14
N LEU A 321 -28.07 -15.68 -13.17
CA LEU A 321 -27.65 -16.17 -14.50
C LEU A 321 -26.22 -16.69 -14.50
N LEU A 322 -25.34 -15.98 -13.79
CA LEU A 322 -23.91 -16.23 -13.73
C LEU A 322 -23.37 -15.68 -12.42
N THR A 323 -22.38 -16.38 -11.86
CA THR A 323 -21.65 -15.89 -10.68
C THR A 323 -20.23 -15.49 -11.08
N GLY A 324 -19.60 -14.61 -10.30
CA GLY A 324 -18.22 -14.18 -10.52
C GLY A 324 -17.24 -15.35 -10.63
N LYS A 325 -17.51 -16.48 -9.97
CA LYS A 325 -16.68 -17.70 -10.01
C LYS A 325 -16.42 -18.23 -11.42
N SER A 326 -17.31 -17.95 -12.37
CA SER A 326 -17.18 -18.37 -13.77
C SER A 326 -16.35 -17.40 -14.61
N ILE A 327 -15.89 -16.27 -14.06
CA ILE A 327 -15.02 -15.30 -14.76
C ILE A 327 -13.57 -15.75 -14.61
N ILE A 328 -12.89 -15.99 -15.72
CA ILE A 328 -11.45 -16.28 -15.77
C ILE A 328 -10.65 -14.97 -15.79
N ASP A 329 -11.09 -14.01 -16.59
CA ASP A 329 -10.39 -12.73 -16.75
C ASP A 329 -11.36 -11.59 -17.11
N ALA A 330 -10.99 -10.37 -16.74
CA ALA A 330 -11.69 -9.14 -17.07
C ALA A 330 -10.68 -8.03 -17.36
N THR A 331 -10.74 -7.43 -18.55
CA THR A 331 -9.80 -6.38 -18.99
C THR A 331 -10.54 -5.15 -19.48
N SER A 332 -10.04 -3.97 -19.13
CA SER A 332 -10.55 -2.70 -19.64
C SER A 332 -9.95 -2.40 -21.01
N GLY A 333 -10.75 -1.91 -21.95
CA GLY A 333 -10.28 -1.44 -23.24
C GLY A 333 -11.28 -0.51 -23.91
N MET A 334 -11.12 -0.31 -25.21
CA MET A 334 -12.02 0.52 -26.02
C MET A 334 -12.81 -0.37 -26.97
N GLU A 335 -14.11 -0.12 -27.08
CA GLU A 335 -14.98 -0.77 -28.05
C GLU A 335 -14.58 -0.35 -29.47
N GLN A 336 -14.38 -1.33 -30.36
CA GLN A 336 -13.87 -1.09 -31.72
C GLN A 336 -14.84 -0.26 -32.58
N THR A 337 -16.15 -0.40 -32.36
CA THR A 337 -17.18 0.22 -33.20
C THR A 337 -17.47 1.67 -32.81
N THR A 338 -17.50 1.97 -31.51
CA THR A 338 -17.96 3.27 -31.00
C THR A 338 -16.83 4.12 -30.43
N GLY A 339 -15.65 3.52 -30.20
CA GLY A 339 -14.54 4.17 -29.51
C GLY A 339 -14.83 4.48 -28.03
N ARG A 340 -15.88 3.88 -27.44
CA ARG A 340 -16.24 4.09 -26.03
C ARG A 340 -15.50 3.10 -25.11
N PRO A 341 -15.25 3.46 -23.84
CA PRO A 341 -14.71 2.53 -22.85
C PRO A 341 -15.60 1.29 -22.67
N ALA A 342 -14.97 0.12 -22.57
CA ALA A 342 -15.63 -1.16 -22.39
C ALA A 342 -14.80 -2.09 -21.49
N VAL A 343 -15.46 -3.09 -20.90
CA VAL A 343 -14.79 -4.18 -20.17
C VAL A 343 -15.01 -5.50 -20.90
N PHE A 344 -13.93 -6.16 -21.28
CA PHE A 344 -13.92 -7.46 -21.93
C PHE A 344 -13.79 -8.56 -20.88
N ILE A 345 -14.74 -9.49 -20.86
CA ILE A 345 -14.82 -10.58 -19.89
C ILE A 345 -14.61 -11.91 -20.62
N THR A 346 -13.80 -12.78 -20.01
CA THR A 346 -13.62 -14.16 -20.43
C THR A 346 -14.17 -15.10 -19.36
N LEU A 347 -15.05 -16.01 -19.77
CA LEU A 347 -15.67 -17.02 -18.92
C LEU A 347 -15.00 -18.39 -19.05
N ASP A 348 -15.22 -19.24 -18.04
CA ASP A 348 -14.92 -20.66 -18.09
C ASP A 348 -15.87 -21.44 -19.00
N GLY A 349 -15.55 -22.69 -19.29
CA GLY A 349 -16.29 -23.50 -20.27
C GLY A 349 -17.75 -23.75 -19.88
N GLU A 350 -18.00 -24.03 -18.60
CA GLU A 350 -19.34 -24.28 -18.07
C GLU A 350 -20.17 -22.99 -17.98
N GLY A 351 -19.60 -21.93 -17.39
CA GLY A 351 -20.24 -20.62 -17.29
C GLY A 351 -20.58 -20.05 -18.66
N ALA A 352 -19.69 -20.15 -19.64
CA ALA A 352 -19.95 -19.72 -21.01
C ALA A 352 -21.18 -20.42 -21.64
N ARG A 353 -21.35 -21.73 -21.44
CA ARG A 353 -22.46 -22.49 -22.02
C ARG A 353 -23.79 -22.18 -21.33
N THR A 354 -23.77 -21.99 -20.01
CA THR A 354 -24.97 -21.64 -19.24
C THR A 354 -25.39 -20.21 -19.56
N PHE A 355 -24.44 -19.29 -19.62
CA PHE A 355 -24.69 -17.88 -19.92
C PHE A 355 -25.17 -17.66 -21.36
N ALA A 356 -24.57 -18.34 -22.35
CA ALA A 356 -25.02 -18.29 -23.74
C ALA A 356 -26.48 -18.77 -23.89
N ARG A 357 -26.83 -19.90 -23.25
CA ARG A 357 -28.21 -20.41 -23.26
C ARG A 357 -29.18 -19.45 -22.59
N ALA A 358 -28.78 -18.86 -21.46
CA ALA A 358 -29.64 -17.95 -20.71
C ALA A 358 -29.86 -16.61 -21.43
N THR A 359 -28.88 -16.14 -22.21
CA THR A 359 -28.94 -14.85 -22.92
C THR A 359 -29.57 -14.94 -24.31
N ARG A 360 -29.53 -16.11 -24.97
CA ARG A 360 -30.10 -16.33 -26.31
C ARG A 360 -31.56 -15.86 -26.43
N ASP A 361 -32.40 -16.21 -25.47
CA ASP A 361 -33.84 -15.88 -25.49
C ASP A 361 -34.15 -14.54 -24.78
N GLN A 362 -33.12 -13.80 -24.36
CA GLN A 362 -33.23 -12.56 -23.58
C GLN A 362 -32.58 -11.36 -24.30
N ILE A 363 -32.30 -11.47 -25.60
CA ILE A 363 -31.76 -10.37 -26.41
C ILE A 363 -32.72 -9.17 -26.37
N GLY A 364 -32.17 -7.97 -26.19
CA GLY A 364 -32.89 -6.72 -26.05
C GLY A 364 -33.37 -6.41 -24.63
N LYS A 365 -33.24 -7.34 -23.68
CA LYS A 365 -33.63 -7.11 -22.28
C LYS A 365 -32.45 -6.63 -21.41
N PRO A 366 -32.72 -5.86 -20.34
CA PRO A 366 -31.68 -5.39 -19.44
C PRO A 366 -31.24 -6.47 -18.45
N MET A 367 -29.95 -6.49 -18.16
CA MET A 367 -29.28 -7.36 -17.19
C MET A 367 -28.46 -6.49 -16.24
N ALA A 368 -28.46 -6.86 -14.97
CA ALA A 368 -27.74 -6.16 -13.92
C ALA A 368 -26.59 -7.01 -13.37
N VAL A 369 -25.50 -6.34 -13.01
CA VAL A 369 -24.39 -6.92 -12.26
C VAL A 369 -24.49 -6.45 -10.82
N VAL A 370 -24.65 -7.39 -9.90
CA VAL A 370 -24.79 -7.15 -8.46
C VAL A 370 -23.46 -7.47 -7.77
N TYR A 371 -22.96 -6.51 -7.02
CA TYR A 371 -21.91 -6.69 -6.04
C TYR A 371 -22.52 -7.14 -4.73
N ILE A 372 -22.04 -8.26 -4.20
CA ILE A 372 -22.51 -8.83 -2.96
C ILE A 372 -21.33 -8.87 -2.00
N GLU A 373 -21.38 -8.07 -0.95
CA GLU A 373 -20.39 -8.08 0.12
C GLU A 373 -20.99 -8.74 1.36
N THR A 374 -20.38 -9.85 1.81
CA THR A 374 -20.81 -10.56 3.01
C THR A 374 -19.90 -10.22 4.18
N LYS A 375 -20.50 -9.70 5.25
CA LYS A 375 -19.84 -9.31 6.51
C LYS A 375 -20.55 -9.97 7.70
N LYS A 376 -19.92 -10.97 8.34
CA LYS A 376 -20.46 -11.67 9.53
C LYS A 376 -21.93 -12.10 9.39
N GLY A 377 -22.32 -12.57 8.20
CA GLY A 377 -23.70 -12.98 7.89
C GLY A 377 -24.67 -11.86 7.51
N LYS A 378 -24.27 -10.58 7.58
CA LYS A 378 -24.96 -9.47 6.92
C LYS A 378 -24.47 -9.39 5.47
N VAL A 379 -25.42 -9.26 4.55
CA VAL A 379 -25.15 -9.18 3.11
C VAL A 379 -25.51 -7.77 2.66
N ASP A 380 -24.52 -7.03 2.15
CA ASP A 380 -24.74 -5.78 1.43
C ASP A 380 -24.74 -6.06 -0.08
N GLU A 381 -25.79 -5.65 -0.76
CA GLU A 381 -26.02 -5.97 -2.17
C GLU A 381 -26.25 -4.67 -2.96
N LYS A 382 -25.42 -4.42 -3.97
CA LYS A 382 -25.48 -3.19 -4.76
C LYS A 382 -25.37 -3.48 -6.25
N VAL A 383 -26.25 -2.87 -7.03
CA VAL A 383 -26.14 -2.94 -8.50
C VAL A 383 -25.01 -2.03 -8.97
N ILE A 384 -24.00 -2.62 -9.62
CA ILE A 384 -22.86 -1.87 -10.16
C ILE A 384 -23.20 -1.29 -11.53
N ASN A 385 -23.89 -2.07 -12.36
CA ASN A 385 -24.17 -1.71 -13.74
C ASN A 385 -25.44 -2.42 -14.20
N VAL A 386 -26.25 -1.71 -14.99
CA VAL A 386 -27.37 -2.28 -15.76
C VAL A 386 -27.08 -2.06 -17.25
N ALA A 387 -27.03 -3.14 -18.02
CA ALA A 387 -26.73 -3.11 -19.44
C ALA A 387 -27.72 -3.97 -20.23
N THR A 388 -28.01 -3.57 -21.46
CA THR A 388 -28.87 -4.34 -22.37
C THR A 388 -28.09 -5.46 -23.05
N ILE A 389 -28.66 -6.67 -23.06
CA ILE A 389 -28.11 -7.81 -23.80
C ILE A 389 -28.31 -7.54 -25.30
N ARG A 390 -27.22 -7.46 -26.07
CA ARG A 390 -27.26 -7.18 -27.53
C ARG A 390 -27.13 -8.43 -28.39
N ASP A 391 -26.42 -9.44 -27.90
CA ASP A 391 -26.12 -10.68 -28.61
C ASP A 391 -26.13 -11.86 -27.62
N GLU A 392 -26.07 -13.09 -28.16
CA GLU A 392 -25.82 -14.30 -27.36
C GLU A 392 -24.43 -14.22 -26.72
N LEU A 393 -24.38 -14.12 -25.39
CA LEU A 393 -23.13 -13.89 -24.66
C LEU A 393 -22.43 -15.23 -24.38
N GLY A 394 -21.42 -15.53 -25.21
CA GLY A 394 -20.61 -16.75 -25.11
C GLY A 394 -19.42 -16.63 -24.15
N LYS A 395 -18.34 -17.35 -24.49
CA LYS A 395 -17.11 -17.39 -23.68
C LYS A 395 -16.44 -16.02 -23.51
N ARG A 396 -16.55 -15.16 -24.51
CA ARG A 396 -16.02 -13.80 -24.48
C ARG A 396 -17.16 -12.83 -24.77
N PHE A 397 -17.32 -11.84 -23.91
CA PHE A 397 -18.29 -10.77 -24.11
C PHE A 397 -17.77 -9.45 -23.55
N GLN A 398 -18.47 -8.36 -23.85
CA GLN A 398 -18.09 -7.02 -23.41
C GLN A 398 -19.25 -6.32 -22.68
N ILE A 399 -18.91 -5.58 -21.62
CA ILE A 399 -19.81 -4.62 -20.97
C ILE A 399 -19.51 -3.23 -21.55
N THR A 400 -20.53 -2.57 -22.10
CA THR A 400 -20.44 -1.26 -22.74
C THR A 400 -21.27 -0.21 -21.99
N GLY A 401 -21.20 1.05 -22.41
CA GLY A 401 -21.99 2.14 -21.81
C GLY A 401 -21.36 2.78 -20.57
N LEU A 402 -20.07 2.58 -20.37
CA LEU A 402 -19.30 3.16 -19.26
C LEU A 402 -18.93 4.61 -19.60
N GLY A 403 -19.01 5.50 -18.60
CA GLY A 403 -18.84 6.94 -18.77
C GLY A 403 -17.38 7.38 -18.92
N SER A 404 -16.43 6.59 -18.42
CA SER A 404 -14.99 6.90 -18.53
C SER A 404 -14.09 5.67 -18.60
N THR A 405 -12.86 5.85 -19.08
CA THR A 405 -11.82 4.82 -19.07
C THR A 405 -11.46 4.39 -17.66
N GLU A 406 -11.51 5.31 -16.69
CA GLU A 406 -11.27 5.03 -15.28
C GLU A 406 -12.38 4.15 -14.69
N GLU A 407 -13.64 4.41 -15.03
CA GLU A 407 -14.77 3.58 -14.64
C GLU A 407 -14.64 2.15 -15.18
N ALA A 408 -14.24 2.01 -16.45
CA ALA A 408 -13.97 0.70 -17.06
C ALA A 408 -12.81 -0.03 -16.38
N HIS A 409 -11.72 0.68 -16.04
CA HIS A 409 -10.60 0.09 -15.32
C HIS A 409 -11.01 -0.42 -13.93
N ASN A 410 -11.75 0.41 -13.18
CA ASN A 410 -12.24 0.07 -11.85
C ASN A 410 -13.25 -1.09 -11.89
N LEU A 411 -14.15 -1.11 -12.87
CA LEU A 411 -15.08 -2.22 -13.07
C LEU A 411 -14.34 -3.51 -13.42
N ALA A 412 -13.35 -3.47 -14.32
CA ALA A 412 -12.55 -4.66 -14.65
C ALA A 412 -11.79 -5.21 -13.43
N LEU A 413 -11.25 -4.32 -12.58
CA LEU A 413 -10.63 -4.69 -11.31
C LEU A 413 -11.64 -5.37 -10.38
N LEU A 414 -12.84 -4.79 -10.22
CA LEU A 414 -13.90 -5.34 -9.38
C LEU A 414 -14.36 -6.72 -9.89
N LEU A 415 -14.61 -6.84 -11.20
CA LEU A 415 -15.01 -8.09 -11.85
C LEU A 415 -13.98 -9.20 -11.64
N ARG A 416 -12.69 -8.87 -11.79
CA ARG A 416 -11.59 -9.81 -11.52
C ARG A 416 -11.46 -10.13 -10.03
N SER A 417 -11.78 -9.19 -9.13
CA SER A 417 -11.70 -9.40 -7.68
C SER A 417 -12.83 -10.27 -7.13
N GLY A 418 -14.05 -10.14 -7.65
CA GLY A 418 -15.19 -10.98 -7.25
C GLY A 418 -15.19 -12.36 -7.88
N ALA A 419 -14.32 -12.61 -8.87
CA ALA A 419 -14.15 -13.90 -9.53
C ALA A 419 -13.20 -14.85 -8.80
N LEU A 420 -12.24 -14.28 -8.06
CA LEU A 420 -11.11 -15.00 -7.46
C LEU A 420 -10.93 -14.70 -5.97
N ALA A 421 -12.04 -14.49 -5.24
CA ALA A 421 -12.01 -14.16 -3.82
C ALA A 421 -11.64 -15.40 -2.98
N VAL A 422 -10.34 -15.68 -2.87
CA VAL A 422 -9.81 -16.64 -1.92
C VAL A 422 -9.88 -16.01 -0.53
N PRO A 423 -10.49 -16.68 0.47
CA PRO A 423 -10.55 -16.18 1.83
C PRO A 423 -9.17 -15.78 2.36
N ILE A 424 -9.15 -14.70 3.14
CA ILE A 424 -7.98 -14.24 3.86
C ILE A 424 -8.28 -14.27 5.34
N ASP A 425 -7.39 -14.90 6.10
CA ASP A 425 -7.50 -15.00 7.55
C ASP A 425 -6.50 -14.05 8.19
N ILE A 426 -6.90 -13.41 9.28
CA ILE A 426 -6.00 -12.60 10.09
C ILE A 426 -5.29 -13.54 11.07
N ILE A 427 -3.98 -13.72 10.87
CA ILE A 427 -3.15 -14.59 11.71
C ILE A 427 -2.42 -13.83 12.82
N GLU A 428 -2.25 -12.52 12.66
CA GLU A 428 -1.67 -11.66 13.69
C GLU A 428 -2.37 -10.29 13.71
N GLU A 429 -2.60 -9.76 14.90
CA GLU A 429 -3.21 -8.46 15.14
C GLU A 429 -2.44 -7.73 16.25
N ARG A 430 -2.06 -6.48 15.98
CA ARG A 430 -1.45 -5.58 16.97
C ARG A 430 -2.11 -4.21 16.87
N THR A 431 -2.48 -3.65 18.02
CA THR A 431 -3.06 -2.31 18.12
C THR A 431 -2.22 -1.47 19.04
N ILE A 432 -1.87 -0.27 18.58
CA ILE A 432 -1.07 0.70 19.33
C ILE A 432 -1.91 1.97 19.49
N GLY A 433 -2.18 2.37 20.73
CA GLY A 433 -2.92 3.59 21.00
C GLY A 433 -2.13 4.86 20.61
N PRO A 434 -2.75 5.90 20.06
CA PRO A 434 -2.08 7.16 19.71
C PRO A 434 -1.34 7.81 20.88
N SER A 435 -1.87 7.67 22.11
CA SER A 435 -1.23 8.21 23.32
C SER A 435 0.11 7.54 23.65
N LEU A 436 0.23 6.22 23.42
CA LEU A 436 1.50 5.50 23.55
C LEU A 436 2.48 5.92 22.47
N GLY A 437 2.00 6.10 21.23
CA GLY A 437 2.80 6.63 20.12
C GLY A 437 3.37 8.00 20.43
N GLN A 438 2.53 8.93 20.89
CA GLN A 438 2.97 10.28 21.27
C GLN A 438 4.00 10.24 22.41
N ALA A 439 3.77 9.45 23.46
CA ALA A 439 4.72 9.31 24.56
C ALA A 439 6.08 8.74 24.09
N ASN A 440 6.07 7.85 23.10
CA ASN A 440 7.28 7.32 22.47
C ASN A 440 8.02 8.39 21.65
N ILE A 441 7.29 9.22 20.90
CA ILE A 441 7.86 10.36 20.17
C ILE A 441 8.52 11.32 21.15
N ASP A 442 7.82 11.74 22.20
CA ASP A 442 8.31 12.73 23.15
C ASP A 442 9.58 12.23 23.85
N ARG A 443 9.57 11.00 24.38
CA ARG A 443 10.73 10.39 25.03
C ARG A 443 11.89 10.16 24.07
N GLY A 444 11.59 9.75 22.83
CA GLY A 444 12.58 9.55 21.78
C GLY A 444 13.29 10.84 21.41
N LEU A 445 12.52 11.91 21.15
CA LEU A 445 13.05 13.25 20.87
C LEU A 445 13.86 13.79 22.04
N HIS A 446 13.36 13.69 23.27
CA HIS A 446 14.10 14.11 24.47
C HIS A 446 15.44 13.36 24.60
N SER A 447 15.46 12.05 24.36
CA SER A 447 16.69 11.25 24.41
C SER A 447 17.69 11.65 23.32
N CYS A 448 17.20 11.91 22.10
CA CYS A 448 18.02 12.43 21.00
C CYS A 448 18.62 13.80 21.32
N VAL A 449 17.83 14.73 21.87
CA VAL A 449 18.32 16.07 22.23
C VAL A 449 19.37 16.00 23.33
N VAL A 450 19.14 15.22 24.39
CA VAL A 450 20.10 15.06 25.49
C VAL A 450 21.40 14.42 24.99
N GLY A 451 21.31 13.33 24.20
CA GLY A 451 22.47 12.68 23.61
C GLY A 451 23.26 13.59 22.66
N TYR A 452 22.55 14.31 21.79
CA TYR A 452 23.15 15.29 20.89
C TYR A 452 23.89 16.40 21.65
N MET A 453 23.27 16.96 22.69
CA MET A 453 23.90 18.01 23.51
C MET A 453 25.15 17.50 24.26
N ALA A 454 25.10 16.28 24.80
CA ALA A 454 26.26 15.67 25.46
C ALA A 454 27.45 15.51 24.49
N VAL A 455 27.18 15.06 23.27
CA VAL A 455 28.18 14.95 22.19
C VAL A 455 28.75 16.32 21.81
N VAL A 456 27.88 17.32 21.60
CA VAL A 456 28.30 18.69 21.24
C VAL A 456 29.22 19.26 22.31
N ILE A 457 28.84 19.12 23.58
CA ILE A 457 29.63 19.57 24.73
C ILE A 457 30.99 18.86 24.76
N PHE A 458 31.01 17.54 24.62
CA PHE A 458 32.26 16.76 24.58
C PHE A 458 33.21 17.24 23.46
N MET A 459 32.68 17.44 22.25
CA MET A 459 33.48 17.89 21.11
C MET A 459 34.05 19.30 21.31
N LEU A 460 33.28 20.22 21.90
CA LEU A 460 33.76 21.56 22.23
C LEU A 460 34.89 21.53 23.25
N PHE A 461 34.72 20.79 24.34
CA PHE A 461 35.73 20.70 25.40
C PHE A 461 37.01 20.01 24.92
N ARG A 462 36.89 18.92 24.17
CA ARG A 462 38.02 18.09 23.77
C ARG A 462 38.79 18.65 22.56
N TYR A 463 38.10 19.23 21.57
CA TYR A 463 38.68 19.63 20.27
C TYR A 463 38.58 21.13 19.96
N ARG A 464 38.04 21.95 20.86
CA ARG A 464 37.97 23.43 20.73
C ARG A 464 37.44 23.88 19.35
N THR A 465 38.26 24.52 18.52
CA THR A 465 37.83 25.05 17.21
C THR A 465 37.53 23.96 16.20
N PHE A 466 38.25 22.83 16.24
CA PHE A 466 37.92 21.66 15.41
C PHE A 466 36.66 20.96 15.93
N GLY A 467 36.38 21.07 17.23
CA GLY A 467 35.11 20.69 17.84
C GLY A 467 33.92 21.47 17.28
N LEU A 468 34.06 22.78 17.10
CA LEU A 468 33.01 23.63 16.49
C LEU A 468 32.71 23.20 15.04
N ILE A 469 33.74 22.91 14.24
CA ILE A 469 33.57 22.46 12.86
C ILE A 469 32.88 21.08 12.81
N ALA A 470 33.28 20.17 13.69
CA ALA A 470 32.65 18.86 13.82
C ALA A 470 31.17 18.98 14.23
N ASN A 471 30.83 19.88 15.16
CA ASN A 471 29.46 20.12 15.57
C ASN A 471 28.60 20.70 14.44
N LEU A 472 29.15 21.59 13.62
CA LEU A 472 28.46 22.09 12.43
C LEU A 472 28.18 20.96 11.43
N ALA A 473 29.15 20.08 11.20
CA ALA A 473 28.96 18.91 10.34
C ALA A 473 27.93 17.92 10.92
N LEU A 474 27.93 17.73 12.24
CA LEU A 474 26.96 16.90 12.92
C LEU A 474 25.53 17.47 12.81
N ALA A 475 25.36 18.78 12.98
CA ALA A 475 24.07 19.44 12.78
C ALA A 475 23.58 19.27 11.34
N LEU A 476 24.48 19.51 10.37
CA LEU A 476 24.17 19.31 8.95
C LEU A 476 23.82 17.84 8.66
N ASN A 477 24.48 16.88 9.30
CA ASN A 477 24.21 15.46 9.14
C ASN A 477 22.77 15.10 9.52
N VAL A 478 22.29 15.58 10.68
CA VAL A 478 20.91 15.34 11.12
C VAL A 478 19.91 15.98 10.16
N VAL A 479 20.17 17.21 9.70
CA VAL A 479 19.30 17.90 8.72
C VAL A 479 19.23 17.11 7.42
N LEU A 480 20.37 16.65 6.89
CA LEU A 480 20.41 15.86 5.65
C LEU A 480 19.75 14.50 5.82
N LEU A 481 19.89 13.85 6.97
CA LEU A 481 19.22 12.59 7.28
C LEU A 481 17.69 12.76 7.26
N VAL A 482 17.18 13.78 7.95
CA VAL A 482 15.74 14.11 7.97
C VAL A 482 15.24 14.48 6.57
N ALA A 483 16.04 15.21 5.80
CA ALA A 483 15.72 15.55 4.42
C ALA A 483 15.61 14.31 3.51
N LEU A 484 16.53 13.36 3.64
CA LEU A 484 16.49 12.12 2.84
C LEU A 484 15.31 11.23 3.24
N LEU A 485 15.01 11.09 4.53
CA LEU A 485 13.83 10.35 4.99
C LEU A 485 12.54 10.98 4.44
N SER A 486 12.48 12.31 4.42
CA SER A 486 11.35 13.08 3.86
C SER A 486 11.25 12.91 2.34
N MET A 487 12.38 12.98 1.63
CA MET A 487 12.41 12.86 0.17
C MET A 487 12.03 11.46 -0.32
N LEU A 488 12.52 10.42 0.37
CA LEU A 488 12.25 9.03 0.05
C LEU A 488 10.91 8.53 0.61
N GLN A 489 10.21 9.35 1.40
CA GLN A 489 8.98 8.97 2.11
C GLN A 489 9.17 7.66 2.89
N ALA A 490 10.35 7.52 3.51
CA ALA A 490 10.67 6.35 4.32
C ALA A 490 9.97 6.43 5.68
N THR A 491 9.40 5.31 6.13
CA THR A 491 8.71 5.22 7.42
C THR A 491 9.69 5.30 8.59
N LEU A 492 9.55 6.34 9.41
CA LEU A 492 10.24 6.49 10.69
C LEU A 492 9.49 5.70 11.78
N THR A 493 10.18 4.74 12.40
CA THR A 493 9.66 3.93 13.51
C THR A 493 10.39 4.26 14.80
N LEU A 494 9.95 3.71 15.94
CA LEU A 494 10.66 3.89 17.22
C LEU A 494 12.11 3.36 17.16
N PRO A 495 12.37 2.15 16.62
CA PRO A 495 13.75 1.74 16.30
C PRO A 495 14.44 2.70 15.34
N GLY A 496 13.74 3.26 14.35
CA GLY A 496 14.26 4.31 13.48
C GLY A 496 14.84 5.51 14.24
N ILE A 497 14.14 6.01 15.28
CA ILE A 497 14.63 7.08 16.16
C ILE A 497 15.94 6.64 16.86
N ALA A 498 16.02 5.40 17.35
CA ALA A 498 17.26 4.87 17.90
C ALA A 498 18.38 4.80 16.85
N GLY A 499 18.05 4.52 15.59
CA GLY A 499 18.96 4.59 14.46
C GLY A 499 19.51 6.00 14.19
N ILE A 500 18.69 7.04 14.35
CA ILE A 500 19.14 8.44 14.29
C ILE A 500 20.17 8.69 15.40
N LEU A 501 19.86 8.28 16.63
CA LEU A 501 20.75 8.46 17.78
C LEU A 501 22.08 7.72 17.59
N LEU A 502 22.04 6.48 17.08
CA LEU A 502 23.23 5.70 16.74
C LEU A 502 24.06 6.39 15.64
N THR A 503 23.39 6.92 14.61
CA THR A 503 24.04 7.67 13.53
C THR A 503 24.72 8.93 14.05
N VAL A 504 24.10 9.67 14.98
CA VAL A 504 24.73 10.83 15.62
C VAL A 504 26.04 10.42 16.30
N GLY A 505 26.07 9.28 17.02
CA GLY A 505 27.29 8.75 17.61
C GLY A 505 28.38 8.40 16.59
N MET A 506 28.02 7.65 15.54
CA MET A 506 28.98 7.25 14.48
C MET A 506 29.48 8.44 13.64
N ALA A 507 28.63 9.43 13.38
CA ALA A 507 29.01 10.63 12.64
C ALA A 507 30.07 11.45 13.38
N VAL A 508 30.09 11.39 14.71
CA VAL A 508 31.11 12.03 15.54
C VAL A 508 32.43 11.28 15.46
N ASP A 509 32.39 9.95 15.42
CA ASP A 509 33.58 9.10 15.37
C ASP A 509 34.46 9.41 14.15
N ALA A 510 33.85 9.60 12.97
CA ALA A 510 34.56 10.02 11.77
C ALA A 510 35.28 11.38 11.97
N ASN A 511 34.64 12.33 12.65
CA ASN A 511 35.23 13.63 12.94
C ASN A 511 36.34 13.54 14.01
N VAL A 512 36.17 12.67 15.00
CA VAL A 512 37.18 12.35 16.02
C VAL A 512 38.44 11.76 15.38
N LEU A 513 38.27 10.78 14.46
CA LEU A 513 39.37 10.14 13.77
C LEU A 513 40.19 11.14 12.93
N ILE A 514 39.51 12.03 12.20
CA ILE A 514 40.16 13.12 11.45
C ILE A 514 40.95 14.02 12.41
N ASN A 515 40.33 14.47 13.51
CA ASN A 515 40.98 15.38 14.45
C ASN A 515 42.19 14.76 15.14
N GLU A 516 42.11 13.49 15.58
CA GLU A 516 43.24 12.79 16.17
C GLU A 516 44.35 12.54 15.15
N ARG A 517 44.02 12.20 13.90
CA ARG A 517 45.03 12.05 12.86
C ARG A 517 45.75 13.37 12.59
N ILE A 518 45.04 14.49 12.55
CA ILE A 518 45.66 15.82 12.41
C ILE A 518 46.59 16.12 13.59
N ARG A 519 46.19 15.79 14.83
CA ARG A 519 47.04 15.95 16.03
C ARG A 519 48.28 15.08 15.97
N GLU A 520 48.16 13.85 15.49
CA GLU A 520 49.28 12.93 15.29
C GLU A 520 50.30 13.51 14.30
N GLU A 521 49.84 14.00 13.15
CA GLU A 521 50.72 14.64 12.16
C GLU A 521 51.39 15.91 12.70
N LEU A 522 50.70 16.71 13.52
CA LEU A 522 51.28 17.86 14.20
C LEU A 522 52.38 17.46 15.20
N ARG A 523 52.17 16.37 15.95
CA ARG A 523 53.18 15.82 16.87
C ARG A 523 54.40 15.27 16.13
N ASN A 524 54.20 14.75 14.92
CA ASN A 524 55.28 14.30 14.03
C ASN A 524 56.06 15.45 13.38
N GLY A 525 55.74 16.72 13.70
CA GLY A 525 56.48 17.89 13.24
C GLY A 525 56.03 18.46 11.89
N ASN A 526 54.94 17.95 11.31
CA ASN A 526 54.41 18.48 10.05
C ASN A 526 53.82 19.88 10.22
N SER A 527 53.90 20.69 9.16
CA SER A 527 53.30 22.03 9.19
C SER A 527 51.77 21.96 9.34
N PRO A 528 51.14 22.96 9.99
CA PRO A 528 49.68 23.00 10.18
C PRO A 528 48.83 22.63 8.95
N GLN A 529 49.20 23.11 7.76
CA GLN A 529 48.46 22.81 6.54
C GLN A 529 48.75 21.44 5.95
N GLN A 530 49.98 20.94 6.10
CA GLN A 530 50.30 19.57 5.71
C GLN A 530 49.61 18.57 6.62
N SER A 531 49.56 18.82 7.93
CA SER A 531 48.88 17.97 8.91
C SER A 531 47.38 17.86 8.64
N ILE A 532 46.72 18.96 8.25
CA ILE A 532 45.30 18.92 7.85
C ILE A 532 45.11 18.03 6.62
N ASN A 533 45.91 18.23 5.58
CA ASN A 533 45.79 17.43 4.35
C ASN A 533 46.07 15.94 4.58
N ALA A 534 47.18 15.62 5.23
CA ALA A 534 47.55 14.26 5.57
C ALA A 534 46.53 13.61 6.52
N GLY A 535 45.97 14.37 7.46
CA GLY A 535 44.91 13.93 8.36
C GLY A 535 43.67 13.45 7.60
N TYR A 536 43.12 14.27 6.71
CA TYR A 536 41.95 13.89 5.89
C TYR A 536 42.25 12.73 4.94
N GLU A 537 43.42 12.70 4.30
CA GLU A 537 43.80 11.66 3.34
C GLU A 537 43.96 10.29 4.03
N ARG A 538 44.63 10.25 5.19
CA ARG A 538 44.86 9.01 5.94
C ARG A 538 43.60 8.53 6.68
N ALA A 539 42.82 9.44 7.27
CA ALA A 539 41.60 9.08 7.97
C ALA A 539 40.50 8.57 7.02
N PHE A 540 40.49 9.00 5.76
CA PHE A 540 39.46 8.60 4.79
C PHE A 540 39.36 7.08 4.62
N GLY A 541 40.49 6.37 4.50
CA GLY A 541 40.49 4.91 4.33
C GLY A 541 39.83 4.18 5.49
N THR A 542 40.17 4.54 6.72
CA THR A 542 39.58 3.95 7.94
C THR A 542 38.11 4.30 8.10
N ILE A 543 37.72 5.54 7.79
CA ILE A 543 36.31 5.99 7.84
C ILE A 543 35.47 5.22 6.82
N LEU A 544 36.01 5.05 5.60
CA LEU A 544 35.33 4.31 4.55
C LEU A 544 35.15 2.85 4.95
N ASP A 545 36.20 2.19 5.46
CA ASP A 545 36.18 0.77 5.85
C ASP A 545 35.17 0.50 6.98
N SER A 546 35.18 1.33 8.03
CA SER A 546 34.22 1.24 9.13
C SER A 546 32.77 1.43 8.64
N ASN A 547 32.52 2.47 7.84
CA ASN A 547 31.18 2.76 7.32
C ASN A 547 30.68 1.71 6.33
N VAL A 548 31.53 1.17 5.46
CA VAL A 548 31.17 0.10 4.54
C VAL A 548 30.77 -1.16 5.31
N THR A 549 31.50 -1.51 6.36
CA THR A 549 31.15 -2.65 7.23
C THR A 549 29.78 -2.47 7.87
N THR A 550 29.50 -1.29 8.43
CA THR A 550 28.17 -0.99 9.01
C THR A 550 27.08 -0.95 7.95
N PHE A 551 27.38 -0.46 6.75
CA PHE A 551 26.43 -0.41 5.63
C PHE A 551 26.05 -1.81 5.14
N ILE A 552 26.99 -2.76 5.10
CA ILE A 552 26.71 -4.17 4.80
C ILE A 552 25.73 -4.74 5.84
N ALA A 553 25.96 -4.49 7.13
CA ALA A 553 25.04 -4.92 8.18
C ALA A 553 23.63 -4.31 8.00
N ALA A 554 23.57 -3.02 7.62
CA ALA A 554 22.30 -2.34 7.34
C ALA A 554 21.56 -2.98 6.14
N ILE A 555 22.25 -3.37 5.07
CA ILE A 555 21.64 -4.07 3.93
C ILE A 555 21.07 -5.43 4.36
N VAL A 556 21.79 -6.18 5.19
CA VAL A 556 21.32 -7.47 5.71
C VAL A 556 20.06 -7.26 6.56
N LEU A 557 20.07 -6.29 7.47
CA LEU A 557 18.88 -5.92 8.26
C LEU A 557 17.72 -5.45 7.39
N PHE A 558 17.96 -4.72 6.31
CA PHE A 558 16.92 -4.29 5.37
C PHE A 558 16.33 -5.48 4.59
N SER A 559 17.17 -6.43 4.19
CA SER A 559 16.76 -7.57 3.35
C SER A 559 15.98 -8.60 4.15
N PHE A 560 16.43 -8.91 5.37
CA PHE A 560 15.87 -9.98 6.20
C PHE A 560 15.01 -9.48 7.37
N GLY A 561 15.09 -8.20 7.74
CA GLY A 561 14.29 -7.63 8.82
C GLY A 561 12.82 -7.51 8.45
N SER A 562 11.96 -7.44 9.47
CA SER A 562 10.53 -7.19 9.31
C SER A 562 10.12 -5.87 9.99
N GLY A 563 9.09 -5.22 9.43
CA GLY A 563 8.46 -4.01 9.98
C GLY A 563 9.44 -2.98 10.56
N PRO A 564 9.49 -2.78 11.89
CA PRO A 564 10.34 -1.76 12.53
C PRO A 564 11.85 -1.91 12.29
N VAL A 565 12.37 -3.14 12.11
CA VAL A 565 13.80 -3.39 11.88
C VAL A 565 14.24 -2.89 10.50
N LYS A 566 13.37 -2.99 9.49
CA LYS A 566 13.60 -2.39 8.17
C LYS A 566 13.68 -0.87 8.27
N GLY A 567 12.80 -0.25 9.05
CA GLY A 567 12.84 1.20 9.32
C GLY A 567 14.17 1.63 9.94
N PHE A 568 14.66 0.91 10.96
CA PHE A 568 15.99 1.12 11.53
C PHE A 568 17.11 0.99 10.49
N ALA A 569 17.07 -0.05 9.66
CA ALA A 569 18.07 -0.30 8.63
C ALA A 569 18.14 0.82 7.58
N VAL A 570 16.99 1.38 7.17
CA VAL A 570 16.92 2.51 6.25
C VAL A 570 17.54 3.76 6.86
N VAL A 571 17.17 4.09 8.11
CA VAL A 571 17.74 5.24 8.82
C VAL A 571 19.26 5.10 8.96
N LEU A 572 19.73 3.91 9.35
CA LEU A 572 21.17 3.62 9.49
C LEU A 572 21.91 3.77 8.15
N SER A 573 21.35 3.24 7.05
CA SER A 573 21.94 3.31 5.71
C SER A 573 22.07 4.76 5.22
N LEU A 574 20.99 5.55 5.35
CA LEU A 574 20.97 6.96 4.98
C LEU A 574 21.88 7.78 5.88
N GLY A 575 21.94 7.43 7.17
CA GLY A 575 22.80 8.04 8.16
C GLY A 575 24.28 7.86 7.87
N ILE A 576 24.70 6.68 7.46
CA ILE A 576 26.09 6.42 7.03
C ILE A 576 26.43 7.26 5.79
N GLY A 577 25.55 7.30 4.80
CA GLY A 577 25.78 8.08 3.57
C GLY A 577 25.90 9.59 3.83
N THR A 578 25.00 10.13 4.66
CA THR A 578 25.03 11.55 5.06
C THR A 578 26.22 11.87 5.96
N SER A 579 26.63 10.96 6.85
CA SER A 579 27.77 11.18 7.74
C SER A 579 29.09 11.20 6.95
N MET A 580 29.27 10.29 5.99
CA MET A 580 30.44 10.29 5.12
C MET A 580 30.55 11.60 4.33
N PHE A 581 29.43 12.08 3.79
CA PHE A 581 29.41 13.35 3.06
C PHE A 581 29.78 14.52 3.95
N THR A 582 29.13 14.66 5.11
CA THR A 582 29.35 15.78 6.03
C THR A 582 30.73 15.74 6.67
N ALA A 583 31.20 14.58 7.12
CA ALA A 583 32.49 14.41 7.78
C ALA A 583 33.68 14.58 6.82
N VAL A 584 33.61 14.07 5.58
CA VAL A 584 34.75 14.14 4.64
C VAL A 584 34.71 15.37 3.76
N THR A 585 33.56 15.68 3.17
CA THR A 585 33.43 16.79 2.20
C THR A 585 33.06 18.08 2.93
N GLY A 586 32.07 18.01 3.83
CA GLY A 586 31.57 19.18 4.58
C GLY A 586 32.64 19.80 5.48
N THR A 587 33.22 19.04 6.41
CA THR A 587 34.24 19.59 7.33
C THR A 587 35.47 20.08 6.58
N ARG A 588 35.93 19.37 5.54
CA ARG A 588 37.09 19.77 4.74
C ARG A 588 36.86 21.08 3.99
N ALA A 589 35.63 21.33 3.52
CA ALA A 589 35.26 22.62 2.94
C ALA A 589 35.33 23.73 4.00
N VAL A 590 34.75 23.52 5.19
CA VAL A 590 34.76 24.51 6.28
C VAL A 590 36.18 24.78 6.78
N VAL A 591 37.00 23.75 6.98
CA VAL A 591 38.41 23.88 7.39
C VAL A 591 39.20 24.64 6.34
N ASN A 592 39.04 24.34 5.05
CA ASN A 592 39.73 25.08 4.00
C ASN A 592 39.27 26.54 3.87
N LEU A 593 37.99 26.82 4.14
CA LEU A 593 37.48 28.19 4.19
C LEU A 593 38.07 28.98 5.37
N ALA A 594 38.12 28.37 6.55
CA ALA A 594 38.62 29.00 7.77
C ALA A 594 40.15 29.16 7.80
N TYR A 595 40.87 28.16 7.28
CA TYR A 595 42.32 28.03 7.46
C TYR A 595 43.12 28.01 6.15
N GLY A 596 42.53 27.75 4.98
CA GLY A 596 43.25 27.48 3.72
C GLY A 596 44.05 28.65 3.14
N ARG A 597 43.78 29.90 3.54
CA ARG A 597 44.51 31.11 3.10
C ARG A 597 45.44 31.71 4.16
N ARG A 598 45.53 31.13 5.36
CA ARG A 598 46.32 31.67 6.48
C ARG A 598 47.63 30.88 6.67
N ARG A 599 48.75 31.59 6.85
CA ARG A 599 50.00 31.01 7.38
C ARG A 599 49.81 30.81 8.89
N LEU A 600 49.43 29.61 9.29
CA LEU A 600 49.20 29.27 10.69
C LEU A 600 50.52 28.85 11.33
N THR A 601 50.83 29.44 12.49
CA THR A 601 51.96 29.04 13.34
C THR A 601 51.53 28.13 14.50
N LYS A 602 50.24 28.13 14.87
CA LYS A 602 49.65 27.23 15.88
C LYS A 602 48.24 26.81 15.46
N LEU A 603 47.87 25.58 15.82
CA LEU A 603 46.60 24.94 15.51
C LEU A 603 45.92 24.56 16.84
N SER A 604 44.72 25.09 17.10
CA SER A 604 43.92 24.75 18.28
C SER A 604 43.08 23.50 18.00
N VAL A 605 43.74 22.35 17.90
CA VAL A 605 43.07 21.05 17.67
C VAL A 605 42.85 20.35 18.98
#